data_AF-A0A529W3R3-F1
#
_entry.id   AF-A0A529W3R3-F1
#
_cell.length_a   1.000
_cell.length_b   1.000
_cell.length_c   1.000
_cell.angle_alpha   90.00
_cell.angle_beta   90.00
_cell.angle_gamma   90.00
#
_symmetry.space_group_name_H-M   'P 1'
#
loop_
_entity.id
_entity.type
_entity.pdbx_description
1 polymer ?
#
loop_
_entity_poly.entity_id
_entity_poly.type
_entity_poly.pdbx_seq_one_letter_code
_entity_poly.pdbx_strand_id
1 'polypeptide(L)' 'PALAQQATKIGQHNAWGTYSYQSQAGKVCYVLTVPTDKQPPSLDHGDMFFFVSQRPGQQVSYEPQFIAGYNFQE' A
#
# COMPACT_ATOMS: atom_id res chain seq x y z
N PRO A 1 -22.55 -8.93 -1.74
CA PRO A 1 -21.08 -8.83 -1.94
C PRO A 1 -20.65 -7.36 -2.10
N ALA A 2 -19.77 -6.88 -1.21
CA ALA A 2 -19.10 -5.61 -1.46
C ALA A 2 -18.14 -5.82 -2.64
N LEU A 3 -18.41 -5.18 -3.77
CA LEU A 3 -17.43 -5.10 -4.84
C LEU A 3 -16.23 -4.36 -4.25
N ALA A 4 -15.06 -5.03 -4.17
CA ALA A 4 -13.84 -4.36 -3.76
C ALA A 4 -13.63 -3.19 -4.73
N GLN A 5 -13.68 -1.96 -4.22
CA GLN A 5 -13.44 -0.76 -5.01
C GLN A 5 -12.00 -0.87 -5.53
N GLN A 6 -11.83 -1.26 -6.79
CA GLN A 6 -10.50 -1.42 -7.37
C GLN A 6 -9.84 -0.05 -7.44
N ALA A 7 -8.64 0.06 -6.86
CA ALA A 7 -7.87 1.28 -6.93
C ALA A 7 -7.36 1.52 -8.36
N THR A 8 -7.48 2.75 -8.83
CA THR A 8 -6.98 3.17 -10.15
C THR A 8 -5.53 3.62 -10.02
N LYS A 9 -4.63 3.05 -10.82
CA LYS A 9 -3.26 3.54 -10.95
C LYS A 9 -3.26 4.91 -11.64
N ILE A 10 -2.66 5.90 -10.99
CA ILE A 10 -2.53 7.28 -11.50
C ILE A 10 -1.17 7.46 -12.17
N GLY A 11 -0.12 6.86 -11.61
CA GLY A 11 1.24 7.07 -12.08
C GLY A 11 2.24 6.14 -11.41
N GLN A 12 3.51 6.33 -11.75
CA GLN A 12 4.62 5.62 -11.17
C GLN A 12 5.85 6.53 -11.15
N HIS A 13 6.63 6.44 -10.09
CA HIS A 13 7.91 7.13 -9.94
C HIS A 13 8.90 6.18 -9.26
N ASN A 14 9.96 5.81 -9.97
CA ASN A 14 10.90 4.76 -9.55
C ASN A 14 10.15 3.47 -9.15
N ALA A 15 10.44 2.94 -7.96
CA ALA A 15 9.79 1.74 -7.41
C ALA A 15 8.36 1.98 -6.89
N TRP A 16 7.86 3.22 -6.89
CA TRP A 16 6.58 3.58 -6.29
C TRP A 16 5.48 3.76 -7.33
N GLY A 17 4.36 3.07 -7.18
CA GLY A 17 3.12 3.34 -7.90
C GLY A 17 2.22 4.28 -7.11
N THR A 18 1.58 5.23 -7.78
CA THR A 18 0.55 6.10 -7.20
C THR A 18 -0.82 5.60 -7.60
N TYR A 19 -1.73 5.49 -6.64
CA TYR A 19 -3.07 4.95 -6.82
C TYR A 19 -4.11 5.84 -6.14
N SER A 20 -5.35 5.76 -6.61
CA SER A 20 -6.49 6.38 -5.92
C SER A 20 -7.75 5.53 -5.98
N TYR A 21 -8.62 5.73 -5.01
CA TYR A 21 -9.97 5.20 -5.03
C TYR A 21 -10.94 6.21 -4.41
N GLN A 22 -12.23 6.06 -4.72
CA GLN A 22 -13.28 6.86 -4.12
C GLN A 22 -13.73 6.19 -2.81
N SER A 23 -13.58 6.90 -1.68
CA SER A 23 -14.19 6.50 -0.41
C SER A 23 -15.43 7.35 -0.12
N GLN A 24 -16.22 6.97 0.89
CA GLN A 24 -17.35 7.78 1.37
C GLN A 24 -16.91 9.16 1.88
N ALA A 25 -15.71 9.26 2.44
CA ALA A 25 -15.14 10.52 2.96
C ALA A 25 -14.45 11.37 1.88
N GLY A 26 -14.42 10.92 0.63
CA GLY A 26 -13.76 11.59 -0.48
C GLY A 26 -12.73 10.72 -1.20
N LYS A 27 -12.04 11.31 -2.17
CA LYS A 27 -10.98 10.64 -2.92
C LYS A 27 -9.78 10.37 -2.01
N VAL A 28 -9.35 9.12 -1.94
CA VAL A 28 -8.15 8.70 -1.22
C VAL A 28 -7.04 8.49 -2.25
N CYS A 29 -5.86 9.04 -1.97
CA CYS A 29 -4.65 8.82 -2.76
C CYS A 29 -3.61 8.13 -1.88
N TYR A 30 -2.90 7.16 -2.44
CA TYR A 30 -1.80 6.50 -1.76
C TYR A 30 -0.67 6.16 -2.74
N VAL A 31 0.53 6.05 -2.20
CA VAL A 31 1.69 5.50 -2.91
C VAL A 31 1.98 4.12 -2.36
N LEU A 32 2.26 3.16 -3.24
CA LEU A 32 2.55 1.77 -2.90
C LEU A 32 3.85 1.35 -3.55
N THR A 33 4.64 0.59 -2.82
CA THR A 33 5.84 -0.08 -3.31
C THR A 33 5.83 -1.54 -2.85
N VAL A 34 6.62 -2.34 -3.55
CA VAL A 34 6.98 -3.71 -3.17
C VAL A 34 8.49 -3.76 -2.97
N PRO A 35 9.05 -4.73 -2.21
CA PRO A 35 10.49 -4.84 -2.07
C PRO A 35 11.19 -4.94 -3.43
N THR A 36 12.24 -4.13 -3.62
CA THR A 36 13.10 -4.20 -4.81
C THR A 36 14.18 -5.28 -4.71
N ASP A 37 14.43 -5.77 -3.49
CA ASP A 37 15.33 -6.87 -3.19
C ASP A 37 14.79 -7.64 -1.97
N LYS A 38 15.04 -8.95 -1.92
CA LYS A 38 14.56 -9.89 -0.91
C LYS A 38 15.70 -10.84 -0.54
N GLN A 39 16.28 -10.65 0.64
CA GLN A 39 17.46 -11.38 1.10
C GLN A 39 17.22 -12.03 2.48
N PRO A 40 17.71 -13.27 2.71
CA PRO A 40 18.38 -14.15 1.75
C PRO A 40 17.41 -14.71 0.69
N PRO A 41 17.88 -15.06 -0.52
CA PRO A 41 17.02 -15.52 -1.61
C PRO A 41 16.53 -16.96 -1.38
N SER A 42 17.10 -17.66 -0.40
CA SER A 42 16.70 -19.02 -0.01
C SER A 42 15.40 -19.08 0.79
N LEU A 43 14.84 -17.94 1.19
CA LEU A 43 13.60 -17.88 1.95
C LEU A 43 12.44 -17.41 1.08
N ASP A 44 11.25 -17.92 1.37
CA ASP A 44 10.00 -17.35 0.89
C ASP A 44 9.61 -16.17 1.78
N HIS A 45 9.66 -14.96 1.22
CA HIS A 45 9.29 -13.73 1.92
C HIS A 45 7.80 -13.41 1.81
N GLY A 46 7.06 -14.16 0.98
CA GLY A 46 5.68 -13.89 0.61
C GLY A 46 5.50 -12.58 -0.15
N ASP A 47 4.24 -12.15 -0.25
CA ASP A 47 3.86 -10.86 -0.80
C ASP A 47 3.96 -9.76 0.26
N MET A 48 4.81 -8.77 -0.01
CA MET A 48 5.09 -7.69 0.92
C MET A 48 4.74 -6.36 0.25
N PHE A 49 4.05 -5.50 0.97
CA PHE A 49 3.66 -4.20 0.48
C PHE A 49 3.99 -3.15 1.52
N PHE A 50 4.49 -2.02 1.06
CA PHE A 50 4.59 -0.82 1.87
C PHE A 50 3.85 0.30 1.15
N PHE A 51 2.96 0.98 1.87
CA PHE A 51 2.23 2.09 1.29
C PHE A 51 2.07 3.22 2.29
N VAL A 52 2.00 4.43 1.74
CA VAL A 52 1.74 5.65 2.50
C VAL A 52 0.46 6.24 1.94
N SER A 53 -0.52 6.43 2.82
CA SER A 53 -1.82 6.97 2.45
C SER A 53 -2.08 8.29 3.15
N GLN A 54 -2.88 9.14 2.51
CA GLN A 54 -3.49 10.30 3.14
C GLN A 54 -5.00 10.13 3.04
N ARG A 55 -5.67 10.03 4.19
CA ARG A 55 -7.13 9.86 4.26
C ARG A 55 -7.80 11.20 4.54
N PRO A 56 -8.80 11.61 3.74
CA PRO A 56 -9.54 12.84 4.01
C PRO A 56 -10.21 12.82 5.39
N GLY A 57 -10.18 13.97 6.09
CA GLY A 57 -10.88 14.15 7.36
C GLY A 57 -10.16 13.64 8.61
N GLN A 58 -8.97 13.04 8.48
CA GLN A 58 -8.12 12.69 9.62
C GLN A 58 -7.10 13.80 9.88
N GLN A 59 -6.75 14.02 11.16
CA GLN A 59 -5.70 14.98 11.55
C GLN A 59 -4.28 14.41 11.38
N VAL A 60 -4.13 13.32 10.62
CA VAL A 60 -2.85 12.70 10.30
C VAL A 60 -2.52 12.98 8.83
N SER A 61 -1.35 13.56 8.57
CA SER A 61 -0.97 13.95 7.21
C SER A 61 -0.57 12.75 6.33
N TYR A 62 0.12 11.76 6.89
CA TYR A 62 0.56 10.56 6.18
C TYR A 62 0.57 9.35 7.10
N GLU A 63 -0.10 8.28 6.68
CA GLU A 63 -0.19 7.01 7.42
C GLU A 63 0.59 5.93 6.68
N PRO A 64 1.76 5.51 7.20
CA PRO A 64 2.50 4.37 6.65
C PRO A 64 1.84 3.07 7.10
N GLN A 65 1.74 2.11 6.17
CA GLN A 65 1.25 0.77 6.44
C GLN A 65 2.19 -0.24 5.78
N PHE A 66 2.55 -1.25 6.55
CA PHE A 66 3.34 -2.38 6.09
C PHE A 66 2.49 -3.63 6.16
N ILE A 67 2.45 -4.37 5.05
CA ILE A 67 1.80 -5.68 4.97
C ILE A 67 2.92 -6.67 4.69
N ALA A 68 3.17 -7.55 5.67
CA ALA A 68 4.07 -8.68 5.50
C ALA A 68 3.32 -9.87 4.88
N GLY A 69 4.04 -10.72 4.16
CA GLY A 69 3.52 -11.97 3.63
C GLY A 69 3.47 -13.11 4.65
N TYR A 70 3.79 -12.80 5.92
CA TYR A 70 3.92 -13.76 7.01
C TYR A 70 3.54 -13.11 8.34
N ASN A 71 3.22 -13.94 9.33
CA ASN A 71 2.93 -13.48 10.68
C ASN A 71 4.22 -13.10 11.40
N PHE A 72 4.18 -12.00 12.16
CA PHE A 72 5.28 -11.65 13.05
C PHE A 72 5.32 -12.58 14.25
N GLN A 73 6.53 -12.75 14.78
CA GLN A 73 6.70 -13.34 16.10
C GLN A 73 6.13 -12.36 17.14
N GLU A 74 5.53 -12.91 18.19
CA GLU A 74 5.08 -12.16 19.37
C GLU A 74 6.20 -11.98 20.39
#